data_AF-A0A926YTV8-F1
#
_entry.id   AF-A0A926YTV8-F1
#
_cell.length_a   1.000
_cell.length_b   1.000
_cell.length_c   1.000
_cell.angle_alpha   90.00
_cell.angle_beta   90.00
_cell.angle_gamma   90.00
#
_symmetry.space_group_name_H-M   'P 1'
#
loop_
_entity.id
_entity.type
_entity.pdbx_description
1 polymer ?
#
loop_
_entity_poly.entity_id
_entity_poly.type
_entity_poly.pdbx_seq_one_letter_code
_entity_poly.pdbx_strand_id
1 'polypeptide(L)'
;MNWQESIQRYGLHPADDVLPEIRRTLACEIELERSQAGDREDDLALLCCVQLFSRGRLEDVLLIWEAKQSGFDLACAIDVQLLCGAGLERTKEFLQNQRSPEATSALNYILNSEAAGDFVDWSPDRYLDNWCRYFGVNKSQS
;
A
#
# COMPACT_ATOMS: atom_id res chain seq x y z
N MET A 1 -4.47 -11.17 13.87
CA MET A 1 -3.60 -11.71 12.81
C MET A 1 -2.39 -10.82 12.79
N ASN A 2 -1.18 -11.35 12.85
CA ASN A 2 0.05 -10.57 12.67
C ASN A 2 0.56 -10.68 11.22
N TRP A 3 1.64 -9.96 10.89
CA TRP A 3 2.18 -9.93 9.53
C TRP A 3 2.76 -11.29 9.09
N GLN A 4 3.32 -12.08 10.00
CA GLN A 4 3.89 -13.40 9.70
C GLN A 4 2.78 -14.40 9.34
N GLU A 5 1.69 -14.39 10.09
CA GLU A 5 0.49 -15.18 9.81
C GLU A 5 -0.12 -14.79 8.45
N SER A 6 -0.18 -13.47 8.15
CA SER A 6 -0.65 -12.98 6.85
C SER A 6 0.24 -13.46 5.69
N ILE A 7 1.57 -13.37 5.83
CA ILE A 7 2.51 -13.92 4.84
C ILE A 7 2.33 -15.43 4.68
N GLN A 8 2.21 -16.19 5.75
CA GLN A 8 2.02 -17.65 5.67
C GLN A 8 0.72 -18.00 4.95
N ARG A 9 -0.35 -17.24 5.19
CA ARG A 9 -1.68 -17.52 4.67
C ARG A 9 -1.88 -17.05 3.23
N TYR A 10 -1.33 -15.89 2.87
CA TYR A 10 -1.62 -15.22 1.59
C TYR A 10 -0.39 -14.94 0.73
N GLY A 11 0.81 -15.03 1.31
CA GLY A 11 2.03 -14.56 0.68
C GLY A 11 2.04 -13.05 0.45
N LEU A 12 3.02 -12.58 -0.31
CA LEU A 12 3.10 -11.17 -0.73
C LEU A 12 2.22 -10.87 -1.95
N HIS A 13 1.98 -11.90 -2.78
CA HIS A 13 1.12 -11.84 -3.96
C HIS A 13 -0.17 -12.64 -3.69
N PRO A 14 -1.15 -12.07 -2.97
CA PRO A 14 -2.38 -12.76 -2.65
C PRO A 14 -3.21 -13.08 -3.90
N ALA A 15 -4.07 -14.09 -3.81
CA ALA A 15 -5.13 -14.31 -4.78
C ALA A 15 -6.21 -13.22 -4.67
N ASP A 16 -6.98 -13.01 -5.73
CA ASP A 16 -7.96 -11.92 -5.78
C ASP A 16 -9.15 -12.12 -4.81
N ASP A 17 -9.48 -13.36 -4.48
CA ASP A 17 -10.59 -13.72 -3.58
C ASP A 17 -10.34 -13.33 -2.12
N VAL A 18 -9.07 -13.19 -1.72
CA VAL A 18 -8.68 -12.80 -0.35
C VAL A 18 -8.50 -11.29 -0.17
N LEU A 19 -8.50 -10.49 -1.24
CA LEU A 19 -8.35 -9.03 -1.15
C LEU A 19 -9.39 -8.35 -0.25
N PRO A 20 -10.68 -8.76 -0.23
CA PRO A 20 -11.64 -8.21 0.74
C PRO A 20 -11.27 -8.46 2.21
N GLU A 21 -10.52 -9.52 2.53
CA GLU A 21 -10.00 -9.75 3.88
C GLU A 21 -8.83 -8.82 4.17
N ILE A 22 -7.88 -8.69 3.25
CA ILE A 22 -6.72 -7.79 3.37
C ILE A 22 -7.15 -6.33 3.54
N ARG A 23 -8.15 -5.87 2.78
CA ARG A 23 -8.74 -4.52 2.92
C ARG A 23 -9.34 -4.29 4.30
N ARG A 24 -10.07 -5.27 4.84
CA ARG A 24 -10.65 -5.20 6.18
C ARG A 24 -9.55 -5.15 7.24
N THR A 25 -8.50 -5.95 7.10
CA THR A 25 -7.34 -5.91 8.00
C THR A 25 -6.67 -4.54 7.98
N LEU A 26 -6.39 -3.98 6.80
CA LEU A 26 -5.81 -2.63 6.69
C LEU A 26 -6.70 -1.57 7.33
N ALA A 27 -8.02 -1.62 7.10
CA ALA A 27 -8.96 -0.68 7.71
C ALA A 27 -8.96 -0.79 9.26
N CYS A 28 -8.83 -1.98 9.83
CA CYS A 28 -8.68 -2.15 11.27
C CYS A 28 -7.37 -1.53 11.78
N GLU A 29 -6.25 -1.74 11.09
CA GLU A 29 -4.96 -1.14 11.46
C GLU A 29 -4.99 0.40 11.42
N ILE A 30 -5.68 0.98 10.42
CA ILE A 30 -5.90 2.43 10.32
C ILE A 30 -6.64 2.97 11.55
N GLU A 31 -7.68 2.29 12.00
CA GLU A 31 -8.45 2.71 13.17
C GLU A 31 -7.66 2.55 14.48
N LEU A 32 -6.82 1.52 14.58
CA LEU A 32 -5.90 1.36 15.72
C LEU A 32 -4.86 2.50 15.77
N GLU A 33 -4.25 2.85 14.62
CA GLU A 33 -3.31 3.98 14.52
C GLU A 33 -3.96 5.29 14.96
N ARG A 34 -5.17 5.58 14.46
CA ARG A 34 -5.91 6.81 14.78
C ARG A 34 -6.30 6.90 16.25
N SER A 35 -6.73 5.79 16.83
CA SER A 35 -7.21 5.75 18.20
C SER A 35 -6.08 5.73 19.23
N GLN A 36 -4.84 5.43 18.82
CA GLN A 36 -3.71 5.12 19.72
C GLN A 36 -4.08 4.05 20.76
N ALA A 37 -5.10 3.25 20.48
CA ALA A 37 -5.69 2.30 21.40
C ALA A 37 -5.21 0.90 21.04
N GLY A 38 -4.13 0.47 21.71
CA GLY A 38 -3.58 -0.88 21.59
C GLY A 38 -2.18 -0.90 20.97
N ASP A 39 -1.50 -2.05 21.12
CA ASP A 39 -0.28 -2.34 20.38
C ASP A 39 -0.69 -2.70 18.95
N ARG A 40 -0.41 -1.78 18.01
CA ARG A 40 -0.46 -2.10 16.59
C ARG A 40 0.65 -3.10 16.28
N GLU A 41 0.43 -3.98 15.31
CA GLU A 41 1.50 -4.81 14.78
C GLU A 41 2.33 -3.95 13.82
N ASP A 42 3.62 -3.77 14.12
CA ASP A 42 4.50 -2.80 13.45
C ASP A 42 4.39 -2.86 11.92
N ASP A 43 4.45 -4.06 11.34
CA ASP A 43 4.53 -4.25 9.88
C ASP A 43 3.24 -4.72 9.21
N LEU A 44 2.15 -4.97 9.96
CA LEU A 44 0.94 -5.57 9.36
C LEU A 44 0.25 -4.63 8.36
N ALA A 45 0.05 -3.36 8.75
CA ALA A 45 -0.52 -2.36 7.86
C ALA A 45 0.31 -2.16 6.59
N LEU A 46 1.64 -2.11 6.75
CA LEU A 46 2.58 -2.00 5.64
C LEU A 46 2.49 -3.21 4.71
N LEU A 47 2.45 -4.42 5.28
CA LEU A 47 2.27 -5.64 4.51
C LEU A 47 0.96 -5.63 3.72
N CYS A 48 -0.16 -5.23 4.34
CA CYS A 48 -1.43 -5.14 3.63
C CYS A 48 -1.34 -4.14 2.46
N CYS A 49 -0.68 -2.99 2.64
CA CYS A 49 -0.46 -2.04 1.55
C CYS A 49 0.37 -2.65 0.42
N VAL A 50 1.44 -3.40 0.74
CA VAL A 50 2.27 -4.12 -0.24
C VAL A 50 1.48 -5.21 -0.97
N GLN A 51 0.65 -5.98 -0.26
CA GLN A 51 -0.21 -7.01 -0.83
C GLN A 51 -1.22 -6.41 -1.82
N LEU A 52 -1.88 -5.31 -1.48
CA LEU A 52 -2.80 -4.60 -2.37
C LEU A 52 -2.06 -3.98 -3.57
N PHE A 53 -0.91 -3.35 -3.32
CA PHE A 53 -0.02 -2.81 -4.35
C PHE A 53 0.38 -3.89 -5.37
N SER A 54 0.70 -5.11 -4.91
CA SER A 54 1.09 -6.24 -5.77
C SER A 54 0.02 -6.65 -6.78
N ARG A 55 -1.25 -6.35 -6.51
CA ARG A 55 -2.37 -6.65 -7.41
C ARG A 55 -2.67 -5.51 -8.37
N GLY A 56 -2.13 -4.32 -8.12
CA GLY A 56 -2.28 -3.15 -8.99
C GLY A 56 -3.74 -2.75 -9.26
N ARG A 57 -4.64 -2.98 -8.30
CA ARG A 57 -6.06 -2.62 -8.43
C ARG A 57 -6.24 -1.15 -8.05
N LEU A 58 -6.71 -0.33 -8.99
CA LEU A 58 -6.91 1.11 -8.78
C LEU A 58 -7.89 1.43 -7.64
N GLU A 59 -8.84 0.53 -7.37
CA GLU A 59 -9.79 0.65 -6.26
C GLU A 59 -9.13 0.68 -4.87
N ASP A 60 -7.89 0.19 -4.75
CA ASP A 60 -7.16 0.14 -3.49
C ASP A 60 -6.35 1.41 -3.20
N VAL A 61 -6.15 2.27 -4.20
CA VAL A 61 -5.26 3.45 -4.09
C VAL A 61 -5.68 4.36 -2.93
N LEU A 62 -6.97 4.63 -2.79
CA LEU A 62 -7.48 5.52 -1.75
C LEU A 62 -7.41 4.91 -0.35
N LEU A 63 -7.51 3.58 -0.23
CA LEU A 63 -7.33 2.90 1.05
C LEU A 63 -5.87 2.93 1.51
N ILE A 64 -4.93 2.71 0.58
CA ILE A 64 -3.49 2.83 0.88
C ILE A 64 -3.13 4.29 1.23
N TRP A 65 -3.72 5.26 0.53
CA TRP A 65 -3.58 6.68 0.85
C TRP A 65 -4.11 7.00 2.26
N GLU A 66 -5.29 6.49 2.60
CA GLU A 66 -5.87 6.65 3.93
C GLU A 66 -4.95 6.10 5.02
N ALA A 67 -4.34 4.94 4.78
CA ALA A 67 -3.35 4.36 5.69
C ALA A 67 -2.17 5.30 5.91
N LYS A 68 -1.58 5.84 4.83
CA LYS A 68 -0.48 6.81 4.94
C LYS A 68 -0.86 8.08 5.71
N GLN A 69 -2.13 8.50 5.69
CA GLN A 69 -2.59 9.73 6.35
C GLN A 69 -3.14 9.51 7.77
N SER A 70 -3.15 8.27 8.26
CA SER A 70 -3.86 7.91 9.50
C SER A 70 -3.09 8.23 10.79
N GLY A 71 -1.77 8.33 10.73
CA GLY A 71 -0.91 8.65 11.87
C GLY A 71 0.56 8.76 11.47
N PHE A 72 1.42 9.17 12.41
CA PHE A 72 2.83 9.43 12.13
C PHE A 72 3.58 8.15 11.74
N ASP A 73 3.32 7.03 12.43
CA ASP A 73 4.06 5.79 12.22
C ASP A 73 3.73 5.23 10.83
N LEU A 74 2.45 5.23 10.44
CA LEU A 74 2.04 4.82 9.09
C LEU A 74 2.46 5.82 8.01
N ALA A 75 2.47 7.12 8.30
CA ALA A 75 2.94 8.12 7.35
C ALA A 75 4.42 7.92 6.97
N CYS A 76 5.24 7.50 7.93
CA CYS A 76 6.66 7.18 7.76
C CYS A 76 6.89 5.80 7.15
N ALA A 77 6.09 4.79 7.51
CA ALA A 77 6.26 3.43 7.01
C ALA A 77 5.76 3.23 5.56
N ILE A 78 4.70 3.94 5.16
CA ILE A 78 4.05 3.75 3.87
C ILE A 78 4.59 4.76 2.86
N ASP A 79 5.43 4.29 1.94
CA ASP A 79 5.94 5.09 0.83
C ASP A 79 4.85 5.43 -0.20
N VAL A 80 4.93 6.62 -0.82
CA VAL A 80 3.96 7.05 -1.84
C VAL A 80 3.93 6.11 -3.05
N GLN A 81 5.04 5.46 -3.36
CA GLN A 81 5.16 4.50 -4.46
C GLN A 81 4.19 3.32 -4.29
N LEU A 82 3.77 2.98 -3.07
CA LEU A 82 2.78 1.93 -2.81
C LEU A 82 1.36 2.26 -3.33
N LEU A 83 1.08 3.53 -3.66
CA LEU A 83 -0.18 3.89 -4.34
C LEU A 83 -0.16 3.51 -5.83
N CYS A 84 1.01 3.25 -6.40
CA CYS A 84 1.21 3.19 -7.85
C CYS A 84 1.27 1.76 -8.39
N GLY A 85 0.60 0.80 -7.77
CA GLY A 85 0.66 -0.63 -8.15
C GLY A 85 0.20 -0.92 -9.58
N ALA A 86 -0.71 -0.11 -10.10
CA ALA A 86 -1.16 -0.17 -11.49
C ALA A 86 -0.21 0.54 -12.48
N GLY A 87 0.90 1.09 -11.99
CA GLY A 87 1.77 2.04 -12.67
C GLY A 87 1.44 3.50 -12.33
N LEU A 88 2.45 4.36 -12.37
CA LEU A 88 2.36 5.78 -11.99
C LEU A 88 1.31 6.54 -12.82
N GLU A 89 1.41 6.49 -14.15
CA GLU A 89 0.49 7.23 -15.04
C GLU A 89 -0.96 6.79 -14.85
N ARG A 90 -1.20 5.48 -14.79
CA ARG A 90 -2.55 4.92 -14.62
C ARG A 90 -3.16 5.29 -13.28
N THR A 91 -2.36 5.34 -12.20
CA THR A 91 -2.81 5.83 -10.89
C THR A 91 -3.11 7.33 -10.94
N LYS A 92 -2.28 8.15 -11.60
CA LYS A 92 -2.56 9.60 -11.77
C LYS A 92 -3.88 9.83 -12.51
N GLU A 93 -4.10 9.15 -13.64
CA GLU A 93 -5.34 9.24 -14.41
C GLU A 93 -6.56 8.82 -13.58
N PHE A 94 -6.45 7.74 -12.81
CA PHE A 94 -7.51 7.30 -11.91
C PHE A 94 -7.86 8.38 -10.88
N LEU A 95 -6.87 8.93 -10.18
CA LEU A 95 -7.07 9.94 -9.15
C LEU A 95 -7.64 11.25 -9.70
N GLN A 96 -7.21 11.66 -10.91
CA GLN A 96 -7.77 12.82 -11.60
C GLN A 96 -9.27 12.67 -11.90
N ASN A 97 -9.72 11.45 -12.17
CA ASN A 97 -11.13 11.17 -12.44
C ASN A 97 -11.97 11.05 -11.16
N GLN A 98 -11.34 10.85 -10.00
CA GLN A 98 -12.02 10.80 -8.72
C GLN A 98 -12.26 12.21 -8.17
N ARG A 99 -13.53 12.60 -8.05
CA ARG A 99 -13.97 13.94 -7.62
C ARG A 99 -13.92 14.15 -6.10
N SER A 100 -13.07 13.43 -5.37
CA SER A 100 -12.99 13.53 -3.91
C SER A 100 -11.79 14.38 -3.46
N PRO A 101 -11.89 15.06 -2.30
CA PRO A 101 -10.75 15.78 -1.71
C PRO A 101 -9.55 14.87 -1.45
N GLU A 102 -9.79 13.62 -1.04
CA GLU A 102 -8.76 12.63 -0.74
C GLU A 102 -7.99 12.25 -2.01
N ALA A 103 -8.69 12.05 -3.13
CA ALA A 103 -8.07 11.75 -4.41
C ALA A 103 -7.22 12.93 -4.92
N THR A 104 -7.71 14.16 -4.75
CA THR A 104 -6.95 15.38 -5.07
C THR A 104 -5.68 15.47 -4.23
N SER A 105 -5.77 15.17 -2.93
CA SER A 105 -4.63 15.20 -2.01
C SER A 105 -3.57 14.15 -2.38
N ALA A 106 -4.01 12.91 -2.62
CA ALA A 106 -3.14 11.81 -3.06
C ALA A 106 -2.44 12.15 -4.38
N LEU A 107 -3.17 12.69 -5.36
CA LEU A 107 -2.62 13.09 -6.65
C LEU A 107 -1.55 14.18 -6.49
N ASN A 108 -1.83 15.23 -5.71
CA ASN A 108 -0.87 16.30 -5.47
C ASN A 108 0.39 15.76 -4.78
N TYR A 109 0.25 14.83 -3.84
CA TYR A 109 1.38 14.20 -3.18
C TYR A 109 2.25 13.41 -4.17
N ILE A 110 1.62 12.60 -5.04
CA ILE A 110 2.32 11.87 -6.10
C ILE A 110 3.07 12.83 -7.03
N LEU A 111 2.44 13.92 -7.47
CA LEU A 111 3.07 14.90 -8.36
C LEU A 111 4.27 15.59 -7.72
N ASN A 112 4.19 15.91 -6.43
CA ASN A 112 5.31 16.51 -5.70
C ASN A 112 6.48 15.52 -5.53
N SER A 113 6.18 14.25 -5.22
CA SER A 113 7.18 13.19 -5.13
C SER A 113 7.82 12.88 -6.48
N GLU A 114 7.04 12.87 -7.56
CA GLU A 114 7.55 12.74 -8.93
C GLU A 114 8.52 13.87 -9.26
N ALA A 115 8.17 15.13 -8.95
CA ALA A 115 9.04 16.28 -9.12
C ALA A 115 10.31 16.23 -8.25
N ALA A 116 10.26 15.58 -7.08
CA ALA A 116 11.39 15.36 -6.18
C ALA A 116 12.32 14.22 -6.64
N GLY A 117 11.90 13.40 -7.62
CA GLY A 117 12.69 12.30 -8.18
C GLY A 117 12.39 10.93 -7.58
N ASP A 118 11.36 10.80 -6.74
CA ASP A 118 10.98 9.55 -6.04
C ASP A 118 10.59 8.40 -6.99
N PHE A 119 10.28 8.73 -8.25
CA PHE A 119 9.87 7.80 -9.30
C PHE A 119 10.90 7.60 -10.42
N VAL A 120 12.13 8.12 -10.28
CA VAL A 120 13.20 7.92 -11.28
C VAL A 120 13.64 6.45 -11.31
N ASP A 121 13.69 5.85 -12.51
CA ASP A 121 13.98 4.43 -12.74
C ASP A 121 13.12 3.44 -11.91
N TRP A 122 11.93 3.91 -11.53
CA TRP A 122 10.98 3.16 -10.72
C TRP A 122 10.02 2.35 -11.60
N SER A 123 9.70 1.14 -11.15
CA SER A 123 8.61 0.33 -11.71
C SER A 123 7.98 -0.51 -10.60
N PRO A 124 6.69 -0.87 -10.71
CA PRO A 124 6.02 -1.69 -9.71
C PRO A 124 6.77 -2.99 -9.41
N ASP A 125 7.19 -3.72 -10.45
CA ASP A 125 7.91 -4.99 -10.31
C ASP A 125 9.23 -4.85 -9.56
N ARG A 126 10.06 -3.86 -9.92
CA ARG A 126 11.33 -3.60 -9.23
C ARG A 126 11.10 -3.21 -7.76
N TYR A 127 10.01 -2.49 -7.50
CA TYR A 127 9.65 -2.07 -6.15
C TYR A 127 9.17 -3.26 -5.29
N LEU A 128 8.34 -4.14 -5.85
CA LEU A 128 7.89 -5.37 -5.21
C LEU A 128 9.07 -6.29 -4.81
N ASP A 129 10.13 -6.32 -5.60
CA ASP A 129 11.33 -7.12 -5.29
C ASP A 129 11.99 -6.69 -3.99
N ASN A 130 11.98 -5.40 -3.68
CA ASN A 130 12.51 -4.89 -2.42
C ASN A 130 11.65 -5.37 -1.24
N TRP A 131 10.33 -5.35 -1.40
CA TRP A 131 9.40 -5.84 -0.37
C TRP A 131 9.46 -7.35 -0.17
N CYS A 132 9.66 -8.12 -1.24
CA CYS A 132 9.92 -9.55 -1.14
C CYS A 132 11.15 -9.84 -0.27
N ARG A 133 12.24 -9.07 -0.44
CA ARG A 133 13.43 -9.21 0.41
C ARG A 133 13.16 -8.78 1.85
N TYR A 134 12.46 -7.67 2.05
CA TYR A 134 12.12 -7.14 3.38
C TYR A 134 11.31 -8.15 4.21
N PHE A 135 10.25 -8.72 3.64
CA PHE A 135 9.41 -9.72 4.31
C PHE A 135 9.95 -11.16 4.24
N GLY A 136 11.15 -11.37 3.68
CA GLY A 136 11.77 -12.70 3.59
C GLY A 136 11.03 -13.69 2.67
N VAL A 137 10.24 -13.19 1.72
CA VAL A 137 9.51 -14.00 0.74
C VAL A 137 10.38 -14.21 -0.50
N ASN A 138 10.84 -15.44 -0.73
CA ASN A 138 11.53 -15.79 -1.96
C ASN A 138 10.54 -15.79 -3.13
N LYS A 139 10.95 -15.24 -4.29
CA LYS A 139 10.25 -15.41 -5.58
C LYS A 139 10.30 -16.90 -5.97
N SER A 140 9.42 -17.70 -5.41
CA SER A 140 9.29 -19.11 -5.74
C SER A 140 7.84 -19.49 -5.57
N GLN A 141 7.06 -19.19 -6.61
CA GLN A 141 5.88 -19.90 -7.14
C GLN A 141 5.08 -18.92 -7.99
N SER A 142 5.48 -18.83 -9.26
CA SER A 142 4.61 -18.44 -10.37
C SER A 142 3.86 -19.68 -10.84
#